data_AF-A0A6I7NU99-F1
#
_entry.id   AF-A0A6I7NU99-F1
#
_cell.length_a   1.000
_cell.length_b   1.000
_cell.length_c   1.000
_cell.angle_alpha   90.00
_cell.angle_beta   90.00
_cell.angle_gamma   90.00
#
_symmetry.space_group_name_H-M   'P 1'
#
loop_
_entity.id
_entity.type
_entity.pdbx_description
1 polymer ?
#
loop_
_entity_poly.entity_id
_entity_poly.type
_entity_poly.pdbx_seq_one_letter_code
_entity_poly.pdbx_strand_id
1 'polypeptide(L)'
;MATISIRRKTSRFILLTTAILAIILGLIWTGNSTLESRVITQRYFLFVLTGLAAFLTPYLLFPDKNTPLIQLGNLDKKSLSHYIFTKLGSYCWPVFLLMAVMLLVDFNSPFQNLTIKIISLFSSWLLFSSIVILSAVRYVKSGPASQFWKESTKGRDIRQKVADYLKYPLDPGSIPSLMNTLIILTIGSGTIILAVYLGELVHPIAEMAIFACLVVYAINYLRKFTGTLVRDFYSSNSFFREFFGVNLKGEEAMAVRQVNQLWWVPGFLRMHVWQFIVQLDRIVPAGRAVAAGHLVVLFIAYQRPDPQFLTIIWVIFALLHHLFTLLTFRHEVAPPWLLRWVAPVDIWFFSRVWMQIRWLLPLFLGMNVQYFLFGTPDVASQAAVAITFLLSAIFVSALGMAKTFNGANYN
;
A
#
# COMPACT_ATOMS: atom_id res chain seq x y z
N MET A 1 -28.42 20.01 -15.04
CA MET A 1 -27.73 18.88 -14.35
C MET A 1 -26.96 19.45 -13.18
N ALA A 2 -27.32 19.08 -11.95
CA ALA A 2 -26.58 19.51 -10.76
C ALA A 2 -25.25 18.76 -10.67
N THR A 3 -24.13 19.46 -10.81
CA THR A 3 -22.79 18.92 -10.61
C THR A 3 -22.54 18.74 -9.11
N ILE A 4 -22.82 17.55 -8.58
CA ILE A 4 -22.42 17.18 -7.22
C ILE A 4 -20.89 17.05 -7.23
N SER A 5 -20.21 18.09 -6.76
CA SER A 5 -18.76 18.08 -6.55
C SER A 5 -18.45 17.38 -5.22
N ILE A 6 -18.08 16.10 -5.27
CA ILE A 6 -17.57 15.37 -4.11
C ILE A 6 -16.13 15.87 -3.85
N ARG A 7 -15.98 17.05 -3.24
CA ARG A 7 -14.67 17.57 -2.85
C ARG A 7 -14.17 16.84 -1.62
N ARG A 8 -13.14 16.02 -1.80
CA ARG A 8 -12.37 15.46 -0.68
C ARG A 8 -11.55 16.59 -0.06
N LYS A 9 -11.90 17.01 1.16
CA LYS A 9 -11.11 17.98 1.93
C LYS A 9 -9.89 17.22 2.49
N THR A 10 -8.86 17.02 1.67
CA THR A 10 -7.58 16.52 2.18
C THR A 10 -7.05 17.57 3.15
N SER A 11 -6.86 17.20 4.41
CA SER A 11 -6.32 18.13 5.41
C SER A 11 -4.97 18.65 4.93
N ARG A 12 -4.76 19.97 4.97
CA ARG A 12 -3.47 20.61 4.63
C ARG A 12 -2.32 19.96 5.40
N PHE A 13 -2.59 19.52 6.63
CA PHE A 13 -1.63 18.78 7.46
C PHE A 13 -1.21 17.45 6.83
N ILE A 14 -2.15 16.66 6.28
CA ILE A 14 -1.82 15.39 5.62
C ILE A 14 -0.96 15.65 4.39
N LEU A 15 -1.32 16.64 3.57
CA LEU A 15 -0.56 16.99 2.37
C LEU A 15 0.87 17.41 2.74
N LEU A 16 1.02 18.31 3.71
CA LEU A 16 2.32 18.80 4.16
C LEU A 16 3.18 17.68 4.79
N THR A 17 2.61 16.85 5.65
CA THR A 17 3.33 15.72 6.25
C THR A 17 3.77 14.69 5.21
N THR A 18 2.93 14.34 4.24
CA THR A 18 3.32 13.43 3.15
C THR A 18 4.38 14.05 2.23
N ALA A 19 4.34 15.36 1.99
CA ALA A 19 5.37 16.05 1.20
C ALA A 19 6.72 16.03 1.91
N ILE A 20 6.74 16.39 3.20
CA ILE A 20 7.94 16.36 4.03
C ILE A 20 8.52 14.95 4.08
N LEU A 21 7.68 13.93 4.28
CA LEU A 21 8.12 12.54 4.30
C LEU A 21 8.74 12.12 2.95
N ALA A 22 8.10 12.45 1.82
CA ALA A 22 8.65 12.15 0.50
C ALA A 22 9.99 12.86 0.25
N ILE A 23 10.13 14.11 0.68
CA ILE A 23 11.39 14.87 0.56
C ILE A 23 12.48 14.23 1.42
N ILE A 24 12.20 13.97 2.70
CA ILE A 24 13.17 13.36 3.62
C ILE A 24 13.60 11.99 3.09
N LEU A 25 12.67 11.14 2.67
CA LEU A 25 12.99 9.81 2.13
C LEU A 25 13.86 9.90 0.87
N GLY A 26 13.53 10.79 -0.05
CA GLY A 26 14.33 10.99 -1.27
C GLY A 26 15.74 11.49 -0.96
N LEU A 27 15.86 12.45 -0.05
CA LEU A 27 17.14 13.00 0.40
C LEU A 27 18.03 11.96 1.09
N ILE A 28 17.47 11.19 2.02
CA ILE A 28 18.21 10.14 2.73
C ILE A 28 18.66 9.07 1.73
N TRP A 29 17.81 8.71 0.76
CA TRP A 29 18.12 7.64 -0.17
C TRP A 29 19.20 8.03 -1.18
N THR A 30 19.09 9.20 -1.81
CA THR A 30 19.97 9.52 -2.95
C THR A 30 20.67 10.86 -2.87
N GLY A 31 20.49 11.65 -1.80
CA GLY A 31 20.97 13.03 -1.70
C GLY A 31 22.48 13.21 -1.93
N ASN A 32 23.28 12.21 -1.51
CA ASN A 32 24.74 12.19 -1.68
C ASN A 32 25.24 11.25 -2.80
N SER A 33 24.33 10.57 -3.51
CA SER A 33 24.68 9.57 -4.51
C SER A 33 25.11 10.20 -5.84
N THR A 34 25.96 9.50 -6.60
CA THR A 34 26.32 9.88 -7.98
C THR A 34 25.10 9.83 -8.90
N LEU A 35 25.14 10.55 -10.02
CA LEU A 35 24.02 10.57 -10.99
C LEU A 35 23.66 9.17 -11.49
N GLU A 36 24.66 8.36 -11.84
CA GLU A 36 24.45 6.98 -12.30
C GLU A 36 23.71 6.15 -11.25
N SER A 37 24.16 6.22 -9.99
CA SER A 37 23.52 5.53 -8.86
C SER A 37 22.06 5.97 -8.67
N ARG A 38 21.76 7.26 -8.86
CA ARG A 38 20.39 7.79 -8.78
C ARG A 38 19.49 7.21 -9.86
N VAL A 39 19.96 7.20 -11.11
CA VAL A 39 19.21 6.65 -12.26
C VAL A 39 18.94 5.16 -12.06
N ILE A 40 19.95 4.40 -11.62
CA ILE A 40 19.81 2.97 -11.30
C ILE A 40 18.81 2.76 -10.16
N THR A 41 18.94 3.51 -9.07
CA THR A 41 18.03 3.45 -7.92
C THR A 41 16.59 3.73 -8.34
N GLN A 42 16.40 4.71 -9.23
CA GLN A 42 15.09 5.06 -9.74
C GLN A 42 14.47 3.95 -10.60
N ARG A 43 15.25 3.26 -11.43
CA ARG A 43 14.80 2.08 -12.20
C ARG A 43 14.36 0.95 -11.27
N TYR A 44 15.12 0.66 -10.21
CA TYR A 44 14.71 -0.32 -9.19
C TYR A 44 13.44 0.11 -8.45
N PHE A 45 13.33 1.39 -8.12
CA PHE A 45 12.13 1.93 -7.50
C PHE A 45 10.90 1.77 -8.41
N LEU A 46 11.05 1.93 -9.73
CA LEU A 46 9.97 1.70 -10.70
C LEU A 46 9.51 0.23 -10.76
N PHE A 47 10.40 -0.75 -10.57
CA PHE A 47 10.00 -2.16 -10.43
C PHE A 47 9.10 -2.35 -9.19
N VAL A 48 9.52 -1.80 -8.05
CA VAL A 48 8.74 -1.86 -6.80
C VAL A 48 7.39 -1.18 -6.99
N LEU A 49 7.38 0.03 -7.56
CA LEU A 49 6.15 0.77 -7.83
C LEU A 49 5.22 0.04 -8.80
N THR A 50 5.77 -0.71 -9.76
CA THR A 50 4.97 -1.56 -10.64
C THR A 50 4.24 -2.65 -9.86
N GLY A 51 4.95 -3.36 -8.98
CA GLY A 51 4.35 -4.37 -8.11
C GLY A 51 3.34 -3.77 -7.13
N LEU A 52 3.67 -2.64 -6.52
CA LEU A 52 2.77 -1.94 -5.60
C LEU A 52 1.52 -1.42 -6.31
N ALA A 53 1.64 -0.84 -7.51
CA ALA A 53 0.49 -0.41 -8.29
C ALA A 53 -0.38 -1.63 -8.70
N ALA A 54 0.25 -2.72 -9.13
CA ALA A 54 -0.46 -3.96 -9.46
C ALA A 54 -1.24 -4.51 -8.26
N PHE A 55 -0.70 -4.43 -7.05
CA PHE A 55 -1.32 -4.98 -5.84
C PHE A 55 -2.29 -4.03 -5.13
N LEU A 56 -1.94 -2.75 -4.95
CA LEU A 56 -2.67 -1.79 -4.11
C LEU A 56 -3.85 -1.15 -4.82
N THR A 57 -3.84 -1.04 -6.14
CA THR A 57 -4.92 -0.37 -6.91
C THR A 57 -6.33 -0.85 -6.53
N PRO A 58 -6.65 -2.15 -6.41
CA PRO A 58 -8.00 -2.58 -6.04
C PRO A 58 -8.38 -2.12 -4.63
N TYR A 59 -7.45 -2.08 -3.68
CA TYR A 59 -7.71 -1.61 -2.31
C TYR A 59 -7.89 -0.08 -2.22
N LEU A 60 -7.23 0.67 -3.11
CA LEU A 60 -7.37 2.12 -3.19
C LEU A 60 -8.67 2.54 -3.86
N LEU A 61 -9.12 1.77 -4.86
CA LEU A 61 -10.32 2.05 -5.62
C LEU A 61 -11.58 1.48 -4.96
N PHE A 62 -11.53 0.25 -4.44
CA PHE A 62 -12.69 -0.53 -4.05
C PHE A 62 -12.55 -1.17 -2.64
N PRO A 63 -13.66 -1.38 -1.91
CA PRO A 63 -14.99 -0.84 -2.22
C PRO A 63 -15.00 0.67 -1.98
N ASP A 64 -15.69 1.42 -2.83
CA ASP A 64 -15.77 2.87 -2.67
C ASP A 64 -16.87 3.23 -1.66
N LYS A 65 -16.50 3.95 -0.61
CA LYS A 65 -17.47 4.45 0.39
C LYS A 65 -18.47 5.44 -0.22
N ASN A 66 -18.11 6.14 -1.29
CA ASN A 66 -18.95 7.14 -1.94
C ASN A 66 -19.86 6.54 -3.02
N THR A 67 -19.86 5.22 -3.21
CA THR A 67 -20.69 4.56 -4.25
C THR A 67 -22.16 4.98 -4.19
N PRO A 68 -22.83 5.03 -3.03
CA PRO A 68 -24.23 5.47 -2.98
C PRO A 68 -24.42 6.92 -3.47
N LEU A 69 -23.48 7.81 -3.12
CA LEU A 69 -23.51 9.20 -3.57
C LEU A 69 -23.26 9.33 -5.07
N ILE A 70 -22.35 8.52 -5.61
CA ILE A 70 -22.06 8.47 -7.05
C ILE A 70 -23.27 7.93 -7.83
N GLN A 71 -23.99 6.95 -7.27
CA GLN A 71 -25.24 6.41 -7.82
C GLN A 71 -26.36 7.45 -7.81
N LEU A 72 -26.58 8.12 -6.67
CA LEU A 72 -27.59 9.17 -6.55
C LEU A 72 -27.29 10.36 -7.48
N GLY A 73 -26.01 10.72 -7.61
CA GLY A 73 -25.57 11.78 -8.53
C GLY A 73 -25.57 11.39 -9.99
N ASN A 74 -25.83 10.11 -10.32
CA ASN A 74 -25.85 9.55 -11.67
C ASN A 74 -24.69 10.05 -12.54
N LEU A 75 -23.46 9.93 -12.03
CA LEU A 75 -22.28 10.49 -12.70
C LEU A 75 -22.11 9.91 -14.11
N ASP A 76 -21.87 10.80 -15.08
CA ASP A 76 -21.56 10.40 -16.44
C ASP A 76 -20.14 9.80 -16.55
N LYS A 77 -19.83 9.24 -17.73
CA LYS A 77 -18.54 8.59 -17.99
C LYS A 77 -17.35 9.52 -17.74
N LYS A 78 -17.47 10.82 -18.09
CA LYS A 78 -16.39 11.79 -17.92
C LYS A 78 -16.19 12.15 -16.46
N SER A 79 -17.25 12.46 -15.72
CA SER A 79 -17.19 12.74 -14.29
C SER A 79 -16.71 11.54 -13.49
N LEU A 80 -17.13 10.32 -13.83
CA LEU A 80 -16.66 9.11 -13.17
C LEU A 80 -15.18 8.84 -13.42
N SER A 81 -14.71 9.02 -14.66
CA SER A 81 -13.28 8.91 -14.99
C SER A 81 -12.47 9.94 -14.19
N HIS A 82 -12.90 11.21 -14.21
CA HIS A 82 -12.27 12.28 -13.45
C HIS A 82 -12.23 11.96 -11.94
N TYR A 83 -13.32 11.43 -11.39
CA TYR A 83 -13.41 11.00 -10.00
C TYR A 83 -12.36 9.91 -9.67
N ILE A 84 -12.29 8.84 -10.46
CA ILE A 84 -11.35 7.72 -10.27
C ILE A 84 -9.91 8.24 -10.29
N PHE A 85 -9.55 9.04 -11.30
CA PHE A 85 -8.18 9.53 -11.46
C PHE A 85 -7.82 10.62 -10.47
N THR A 86 -8.77 11.45 -10.01
CA THR A 86 -8.54 12.40 -8.91
C THR A 86 -8.28 11.66 -7.60
N LYS A 87 -9.05 10.59 -7.34
CA LYS A 87 -8.86 9.73 -6.17
C LYS A 87 -7.48 9.08 -6.19
N LEU A 88 -7.08 8.46 -7.31
CA LEU A 88 -5.75 7.87 -7.46
C LEU A 88 -4.63 8.91 -7.39
N GLY A 89 -4.82 10.06 -8.05
CA GLY A 89 -3.86 11.17 -8.04
C GLY A 89 -3.49 11.62 -6.62
N SER A 90 -4.46 11.60 -5.69
CA SER A 90 -4.21 11.91 -4.28
C SER A 90 -3.23 10.97 -3.57
N TYR A 91 -3.07 9.73 -4.07
CA TYR A 91 -2.11 8.75 -3.58
C TYR A 91 -0.80 8.72 -4.40
N CYS A 92 -0.86 9.11 -5.68
CA CYS A 92 0.30 9.07 -6.57
C CYS A 92 1.20 10.29 -6.47
N TRP A 93 0.68 11.48 -6.13
CA TRP A 93 1.48 12.71 -6.10
C TRP A 93 2.70 12.67 -5.16
N PRO A 94 2.68 12.03 -3.96
CA PRO A 94 3.88 11.93 -3.12
C PRO A 94 4.95 11.07 -3.78
N VAL A 95 4.56 10.09 -4.59
CA VAL A 95 5.50 9.23 -5.34
C VAL A 95 6.17 10.02 -6.47
N PHE A 96 5.42 10.86 -7.17
CA PHE A 96 5.98 11.79 -8.17
C PHE A 96 6.98 12.77 -7.55
N LEU A 97 6.64 13.32 -6.37
CA LEU A 97 7.54 14.18 -5.61
C LEU A 97 8.80 13.43 -5.16
N LEU A 98 8.65 12.22 -4.62
CA LEU A 98 9.78 11.38 -4.21
C LEU A 98 10.74 11.13 -5.39
N MET A 99 10.22 10.73 -6.56
CA MET A 99 11.04 10.55 -7.77
C MET A 99 11.75 11.85 -8.20
N ALA A 100 11.08 13.00 -8.06
CA ALA A 100 11.69 14.30 -8.37
C ALA A 100 12.84 14.61 -7.41
N VAL A 101 12.64 14.39 -6.11
CA VAL A 101 13.68 14.61 -5.10
C VAL A 101 14.86 13.68 -5.33
N MET A 102 14.60 12.40 -5.63
CA MET A 102 15.65 11.40 -5.83
C MET A 102 16.63 11.77 -6.95
N LEU A 103 16.14 12.36 -8.05
CA LEU A 103 16.96 12.78 -9.18
C LEU A 103 17.48 14.22 -9.12
N LEU A 104 16.64 15.16 -8.71
CA LEU A 104 16.96 16.60 -8.83
C LEU A 104 17.70 17.16 -7.63
N VAL A 105 17.48 16.61 -6.43
CA VAL A 105 18.07 17.19 -5.21
C VAL A 105 19.41 16.53 -4.94
N ASP A 106 20.47 17.18 -5.42
CA ASP A 106 21.85 16.72 -5.35
C ASP A 106 22.71 17.70 -4.56
N PHE A 107 23.26 17.24 -3.43
CA PHE A 107 24.08 18.07 -2.55
C PHE A 107 25.49 18.32 -3.09
N ASN A 108 25.98 17.45 -3.97
CA ASN A 108 27.35 17.54 -4.50
C ASN A 108 27.39 18.33 -5.81
N SER A 109 26.40 18.12 -6.68
CA SER A 109 26.41 18.68 -8.05
C SER A 109 25.01 19.08 -8.56
N PRO A 110 24.33 20.05 -7.93
CA PRO A 110 22.92 20.36 -8.20
C PRO A 110 22.65 20.71 -9.67
N PHE A 111 23.51 21.52 -10.29
CA PHE A 111 23.29 22.04 -11.65
C PHE A 111 23.99 21.22 -12.76
N GLN A 112 24.79 20.21 -12.42
CA GLN A 112 25.45 19.38 -13.43
C GLN A 112 24.49 18.35 -14.01
N ASN A 113 24.66 18.06 -15.30
CA ASN A 113 23.91 17.03 -16.03
C ASN A 113 22.37 17.19 -15.94
N LEU A 114 21.89 18.44 -15.87
CA LEU A 114 20.48 18.75 -15.67
C LEU A 114 19.59 18.10 -16.74
N THR A 115 20.04 18.09 -18.00
CA THR A 115 19.33 17.45 -19.11
C THR A 115 19.07 15.96 -18.85
N ILE A 116 20.07 15.22 -18.37
CA ILE A 116 19.93 13.79 -18.06
C ILE A 116 19.00 13.60 -16.86
N LYS A 117 19.17 14.39 -15.79
CA LYS A 117 18.28 14.35 -14.62
C LYS A 117 16.81 14.56 -15.01
N ILE A 118 16.54 15.53 -15.88
CA ILE A 118 15.19 15.83 -16.39
C ILE A 118 14.64 14.68 -17.26
N ILE A 119 15.43 14.16 -18.20
CA ILE A 119 15.01 13.05 -19.07
C ILE A 119 14.67 11.81 -18.23
N SER A 120 15.53 11.44 -17.28
CA SER A 120 15.30 10.30 -16.39
C SER A 120 14.07 10.50 -15.50
N LEU A 121 13.83 11.73 -15.03
CA LEU A 121 12.65 12.07 -14.24
C LEU A 121 11.36 11.89 -15.05
N PHE A 122 11.31 12.49 -16.24
CA PHE A 122 10.15 12.36 -17.13
C PHE A 122 9.92 10.91 -17.56
N SER A 123 10.98 10.17 -17.88
CA SER A 123 10.92 8.74 -18.20
C SER A 123 10.21 7.96 -17.08
N SER A 124 10.62 8.21 -15.83
CA SER A 124 10.05 7.55 -14.66
C SER A 124 8.59 7.95 -14.41
N TRP A 125 8.27 9.23 -14.59
CA TRP A 125 6.90 9.73 -14.48
C TRP A 125 5.98 9.13 -15.55
N LEU A 126 6.45 9.00 -16.79
CA LEU A 126 5.71 8.38 -17.89
C LEU A 126 5.41 6.92 -17.56
N LEU A 127 6.42 6.15 -17.17
CA LEU A 127 6.22 4.75 -16.80
C LEU A 127 5.22 4.62 -15.64
N PHE A 128 5.45 5.29 -14.52
CA PHE A 128 4.57 5.16 -13.36
C PHE A 128 3.13 5.57 -13.68
N SER A 129 2.94 6.67 -14.43
CA SER A 129 1.61 7.10 -14.89
C SER A 129 0.93 6.04 -15.75
N SER A 130 1.66 5.43 -16.69
CA SER A 130 1.12 4.40 -17.57
C SER A 130 0.66 3.15 -16.80
N ILE A 131 1.43 2.72 -15.80
CA ILE A 131 1.10 1.57 -14.96
C ILE A 131 -0.09 1.88 -14.07
N VAL A 132 -0.18 3.07 -13.48
CA VAL A 132 -1.35 3.48 -12.68
C VAL A 132 -2.62 3.51 -13.55
N ILE A 133 -2.56 4.07 -14.76
CA ILE A 133 -3.69 4.10 -15.69
C ILE A 133 -4.10 2.67 -16.09
N LEU A 134 -3.13 1.84 -16.48
CA LEU A 134 -3.38 0.46 -16.88
C LEU A 134 -4.00 -0.35 -15.74
N SER A 135 -3.46 -0.20 -14.52
CA SER A 135 -3.97 -0.85 -13.31
C SER A 135 -5.40 -0.43 -13.03
N ALA A 136 -5.69 0.88 -13.04
CA ALA A 136 -7.03 1.40 -12.81
C ALA A 136 -8.04 0.79 -13.80
N VAL A 137 -7.73 0.83 -15.11
CA VAL A 137 -8.64 0.30 -16.14
C VAL A 137 -8.85 -1.21 -15.98
N ARG A 138 -7.79 -1.97 -15.72
CA ARG A 138 -7.86 -3.44 -15.51
C ARG A 138 -8.72 -3.79 -14.29
N TYR A 139 -8.52 -3.09 -13.17
CA TYR A 139 -9.26 -3.37 -11.94
C TYR A 139 -10.72 -2.92 -12.01
N VAL A 140 -11.04 -1.84 -12.73
CA VAL A 140 -12.43 -1.45 -12.98
C VAL A 140 -13.16 -2.47 -13.88
N LYS A 141 -12.43 -3.33 -14.62
CA LYS A 141 -13.00 -4.47 -15.38
C LYS A 141 -13.09 -5.77 -14.59
N SER A 142 -12.66 -5.79 -13.32
CA SER A 142 -12.57 -7.06 -12.56
C SER A 142 -13.94 -7.62 -12.18
N GLY A 143 -14.96 -6.78 -11.96
CA GLY A 143 -16.31 -7.21 -11.61
C GLY A 143 -16.94 -8.14 -12.65
N PRO A 144 -17.10 -7.69 -13.92
CA PRO A 144 -17.66 -8.54 -14.98
C PRO A 144 -16.85 -9.82 -15.21
N ALA A 145 -15.51 -9.74 -15.12
CA ALA A 145 -14.65 -10.91 -15.22
C ALA A 145 -14.92 -11.90 -14.07
N SER A 146 -15.06 -11.41 -12.83
CA SER A 146 -15.33 -12.25 -11.66
C SER A 146 -16.71 -12.90 -11.71
N GLN A 147 -17.71 -12.20 -12.23
CA GLN A 147 -19.03 -12.78 -12.51
C GLN A 147 -18.92 -13.96 -13.48
N PHE A 148 -18.15 -13.83 -14.56
CA PHE A 148 -17.90 -14.94 -15.47
C PHE A 148 -17.28 -16.16 -14.75
N TRP A 149 -16.28 -15.97 -13.88
CA TRP A 149 -15.65 -17.08 -13.16
C TRP A 149 -16.56 -17.72 -12.10
N LYS A 150 -17.48 -16.96 -11.51
CA LYS A 150 -18.39 -17.45 -10.46
C LYS A 150 -19.66 -18.11 -11.04
N GLU A 151 -20.25 -17.49 -12.07
CA GLU A 151 -21.59 -17.81 -12.56
C GLU A 151 -21.57 -18.66 -13.83
N SER A 152 -20.53 -18.59 -14.67
CA SER A 152 -20.50 -19.37 -15.91
C SER A 152 -20.11 -20.83 -15.68
N THR A 153 -20.69 -21.75 -16.46
CA THR A 153 -20.35 -23.17 -16.49
C THR A 153 -18.87 -23.36 -16.83
N LYS A 154 -18.40 -22.70 -17.90
CA LYS A 154 -17.00 -22.73 -18.33
C LYS A 154 -16.02 -22.26 -17.25
N GLY A 155 -16.35 -21.18 -16.52
CA GLY A 155 -15.55 -20.67 -15.41
C GLY A 155 -15.44 -21.68 -14.25
N ARG A 156 -16.56 -22.34 -13.92
CA ARG A 156 -16.60 -23.41 -12.92
C ARG A 156 -15.76 -24.61 -13.32
N ASP A 157 -15.86 -25.05 -14.57
CA ASP A 157 -15.10 -26.20 -15.10
C ASP A 157 -13.59 -25.95 -15.06
N ILE A 158 -13.14 -24.76 -15.49
CA ILE A 158 -11.72 -24.40 -15.46
C ILE A 158 -11.22 -24.33 -14.02
N ARG A 159 -11.99 -23.69 -13.13
CA ARG A 159 -11.64 -23.59 -11.70
C ARG A 159 -11.52 -24.96 -11.05
N GLN A 160 -12.43 -25.89 -11.37
CA GLN A 160 -12.37 -27.25 -10.86
C GLN A 160 -11.12 -27.97 -11.35
N LYS A 161 -10.80 -27.91 -12.65
CA LYS A 161 -9.56 -28.49 -13.20
C LYS A 161 -8.30 -27.92 -12.55
N VAL A 162 -8.25 -26.61 -12.31
CA VAL A 162 -7.10 -25.97 -11.66
C VAL A 162 -7.03 -26.33 -10.18
N ALA A 163 -8.16 -26.39 -9.48
CA ALA A 163 -8.20 -26.83 -8.09
C ALA A 163 -7.76 -28.29 -7.93
N ASP A 164 -8.15 -29.16 -8.87
CA ASP A 164 -7.75 -30.57 -8.90
C ASP A 164 -6.24 -30.75 -9.15
N TYR A 165 -5.64 -29.88 -9.96
CA TYR A 165 -4.20 -29.86 -10.25
C TYR A 165 -3.38 -29.27 -9.10
N LEU A 166 -3.79 -28.12 -8.57
CA LEU A 166 -3.08 -27.42 -7.48
C LEU A 166 -3.41 -27.98 -6.09
N LYS A 167 -4.37 -28.91 -5.99
CA LYS A 167 -4.90 -29.44 -4.72
C LYS A 167 -5.35 -28.35 -3.74
N TYR A 168 -5.80 -27.21 -4.28
CA TYR A 168 -6.17 -26.05 -3.49
C TYR A 168 -7.45 -25.40 -4.06
N PRO A 169 -8.49 -25.18 -3.23
CA PRO A 169 -9.70 -24.52 -3.69
C PRO A 169 -9.40 -23.05 -4.02
N LEU A 170 -9.54 -22.68 -5.29
CA LEU A 170 -9.41 -21.30 -5.72
C LEU A 170 -10.72 -20.54 -5.50
N ASP A 171 -10.66 -19.43 -4.79
CA ASP A 171 -11.77 -18.48 -4.72
C ASP A 171 -11.98 -17.86 -6.13
N PRO A 172 -13.17 -18.01 -6.74
CA PRO A 172 -13.46 -17.48 -8.07
C PRO A 172 -13.23 -15.97 -8.18
N GLY A 173 -13.37 -15.21 -7.09
CA GLY A 173 -13.09 -13.77 -7.07
C GLY A 173 -11.60 -13.44 -7.12
N SER A 174 -10.74 -14.32 -6.61
CA SER A 174 -9.30 -14.07 -6.54
C SER A 174 -8.61 -14.19 -7.89
N ILE A 175 -9.16 -14.99 -8.82
CA ILE A 175 -8.52 -15.32 -10.11
C ILE A 175 -8.36 -14.07 -11.00
N PRO A 176 -9.41 -13.27 -11.29
CA PRO A 176 -9.24 -12.08 -12.13
C PRO A 176 -8.32 -11.03 -11.51
N SER A 177 -8.38 -10.89 -10.18
CA SER A 177 -7.50 -9.97 -9.44
C SER A 177 -6.03 -10.40 -9.54
N LEU A 178 -5.75 -11.68 -9.35
CA LEU A 178 -4.40 -12.26 -9.50
C LEU A 178 -3.90 -12.15 -10.94
N MET A 179 -4.73 -12.50 -11.93
CA MET A 179 -4.38 -12.36 -13.35
C MET A 179 -4.06 -10.92 -13.70
N ASN A 180 -4.87 -9.96 -13.24
CA ASN A 180 -4.59 -8.54 -13.46
C ASN A 180 -3.27 -8.13 -12.80
N THR A 181 -3.02 -8.56 -11.55
CA THR A 181 -1.75 -8.32 -10.86
C THR A 181 -0.56 -8.83 -11.69
N LEU A 182 -0.60 -10.08 -12.13
CA LEU A 182 0.45 -10.72 -12.92
C LEU A 182 0.67 -10.01 -14.27
N ILE A 183 -0.42 -9.65 -14.96
CA ILE A 183 -0.32 -8.96 -16.25
C ILE A 183 0.29 -7.58 -16.08
N ILE A 184 -0.15 -6.80 -15.09
CA ILE A 184 0.39 -5.46 -14.83
C ILE A 184 1.87 -5.57 -14.44
N LEU A 185 2.21 -6.50 -13.56
CA LEU A 185 3.59 -6.74 -13.14
C LEU A 185 4.48 -7.14 -14.32
N THR A 186 4.00 -8.04 -15.17
CA THR A 186 4.73 -8.51 -16.36
C THR A 186 4.92 -7.39 -17.37
N ILE A 187 3.86 -6.61 -17.66
CA ILE A 187 3.94 -5.49 -18.60
C ILE A 187 4.88 -4.40 -18.06
N GLY A 188 4.76 -4.01 -16.79
CA GLY A 188 5.63 -2.97 -16.23
C GLY A 188 7.07 -3.42 -16.09
N SER A 189 7.31 -4.61 -15.55
CA SER A 189 8.67 -5.16 -15.39
C SER A 189 9.32 -5.40 -16.75
N GLY A 190 8.59 -6.01 -17.70
CA GLY A 190 9.08 -6.24 -19.06
C GLY A 190 9.38 -4.94 -19.80
N THR A 191 8.53 -3.92 -19.65
CA THR A 191 8.80 -2.58 -20.22
C THR A 191 10.04 -1.94 -19.59
N ILE A 192 10.26 -2.05 -18.27
CA ILE A 192 11.47 -1.53 -17.63
C ILE A 192 12.72 -2.22 -18.20
N ILE A 193 12.74 -3.55 -18.26
CA ILE A 193 13.88 -4.32 -18.79
C ILE A 193 14.18 -3.90 -20.23
N LEU A 194 13.16 -3.85 -21.08
CA LEU A 194 13.32 -3.46 -22.48
C LEU A 194 13.81 -2.02 -22.63
N ALA A 195 13.23 -1.08 -21.87
CA ALA A 195 13.58 0.33 -21.93
C ALA A 195 15.00 0.59 -21.44
N VAL A 196 15.42 -0.07 -20.36
CA VAL A 196 16.80 -0.01 -19.85
C VAL A 196 17.77 -0.60 -20.86
N TYR A 197 17.50 -1.79 -21.38
CA TYR A 197 18.35 -2.44 -22.39
C TYR A 197 18.56 -1.55 -23.62
N LEU A 198 17.50 -0.96 -24.16
CA LEU A 198 17.59 -0.04 -25.31
C LEU A 198 18.21 1.31 -24.95
N GLY A 199 17.99 1.79 -23.72
CA GLY A 199 18.58 3.02 -23.20
C GLY A 199 20.10 2.95 -23.11
N GLU A 200 20.63 1.83 -22.62
CA GLU A 200 22.07 1.57 -22.54
C GLU A 200 22.71 1.32 -23.92
N LEU A 201 21.99 0.66 -24.84
CA LEU A 201 22.51 0.38 -26.18
C LEU A 201 22.57 1.61 -27.10
N VAL A 202 21.62 2.54 -26.95
CA VAL A 202 21.44 3.65 -27.91
C VAL A 202 21.65 4.99 -27.21
N HIS A 203 20.71 5.38 -26.35
CA HIS A 203 20.71 6.67 -25.66
C HIS A 203 19.58 6.71 -24.60
N PRO A 204 19.67 7.47 -23.50
CA PRO A 204 18.59 7.63 -22.51
C PRO A 204 17.23 8.08 -23.09
N ILE A 205 17.22 8.71 -24.27
CA ILE A 205 15.99 9.10 -24.97
C ILE A 205 15.21 7.86 -25.46
N ALA A 206 15.90 6.76 -25.79
CA ALA A 206 15.26 5.51 -26.18
C ALA A 206 14.45 4.91 -25.01
N GLU A 207 14.97 4.98 -23.78
CA GLU A 207 14.24 4.58 -22.58
C GLU A 207 12.93 5.39 -22.44
N MET A 208 13.02 6.72 -22.57
CA MET A 208 11.86 7.61 -22.52
C MET A 208 10.83 7.28 -23.61
N ALA A 209 11.29 6.99 -24.83
CA ALA A 209 10.41 6.66 -25.96
C ALA A 209 9.60 5.38 -25.70
N ILE A 210 10.23 4.33 -25.16
CA ILE A 210 9.54 3.09 -24.79
C ILE A 210 8.47 3.34 -23.72
N PHE A 211 8.76 4.15 -22.70
CA PHE A 211 7.77 4.52 -21.70
C PHE A 211 6.65 5.40 -22.26
N ALA A 212 6.96 6.30 -23.19
CA ALA A 212 5.95 7.09 -23.89
C ALA A 212 5.01 6.20 -24.73
N CYS A 213 5.52 5.16 -25.41
CA CYS A 213 4.70 4.18 -26.10
C CYS A 213 3.73 3.47 -25.16
N LEU A 214 4.17 3.11 -23.95
CA LEU A 214 3.31 2.49 -22.94
C LEU A 214 2.22 3.46 -22.43
N VAL A 215 2.54 4.75 -22.27
CA VAL A 215 1.53 5.79 -21.95
C VAL A 215 0.48 5.89 -23.06
N VAL A 216 0.90 5.95 -24.32
CA VAL A 216 -0.02 5.99 -25.47
C VAL A 216 -0.92 4.75 -25.48
N TYR A 217 -0.36 3.57 -25.25
CA TYR A 217 -1.13 2.33 -25.12
C TYR A 217 -2.15 2.40 -23.98
N ALA A 218 -1.73 2.83 -22.78
CA ALA A 218 -2.60 2.92 -21.61
C ALA A 218 -3.74 3.93 -21.82
N ILE A 219 -3.46 5.09 -22.41
CA ILE A 219 -4.47 6.11 -22.75
C ILE A 219 -5.45 5.57 -23.80
N ASN A 220 -4.96 4.90 -24.84
CA ASN A 220 -5.82 4.28 -25.86
C ASN A 220 -6.70 3.19 -25.28
N TYR A 221 -6.16 2.39 -24.35
CA TYR A 221 -6.92 1.37 -23.64
C TYR A 221 -8.01 1.98 -22.75
N LEU A 222 -7.70 3.07 -22.04
CA LEU A 222 -8.67 3.84 -21.27
C LEU A 222 -9.78 4.41 -22.17
N ARG A 223 -9.42 5.02 -23.31
CA ARG A 223 -10.39 5.59 -24.28
C ARG A 223 -11.37 4.54 -24.78
N LYS A 224 -10.87 3.37 -25.20
CA LYS A 224 -11.71 2.24 -25.63
C LYS A 224 -12.62 1.73 -24.51
N PHE A 225 -12.21 1.85 -23.26
CA PHE A 225 -12.96 1.39 -22.10
C PHE A 225 -14.07 2.35 -21.64
N THR A 226 -13.99 3.64 -21.96
CA THR A 226 -14.95 4.65 -21.49
C THR A 226 -16.42 4.29 -21.77
N GLY A 227 -16.69 3.51 -22.82
CA GLY A 227 -18.02 3.02 -23.18
C GLY A 227 -18.72 2.22 -22.09
N THR A 228 -17.99 1.36 -21.37
CA THR A 228 -18.55 0.45 -20.35
C THR A 228 -18.17 0.84 -18.92
N LEU A 229 -17.46 1.95 -18.76
CA LEU A 229 -16.87 2.40 -17.48
C LEU A 229 -17.88 2.41 -16.32
N VAL A 230 -19.08 2.97 -16.53
CA VAL A 230 -20.09 3.10 -15.47
C VAL A 230 -20.56 1.73 -14.97
N ARG A 231 -20.94 0.85 -15.90
CA ARG A 231 -21.37 -0.52 -15.59
C ARG A 231 -20.26 -1.30 -14.88
N ASP A 232 -19.06 -1.25 -15.43
CA ASP A 232 -17.94 -2.06 -14.96
C ASP A 232 -17.42 -1.54 -13.61
N PHE A 233 -17.49 -0.23 -13.36
CA PHE A 233 -17.23 0.37 -12.05
C PHE A 233 -18.19 -0.15 -10.99
N TYR A 234 -19.51 -0.11 -11.21
CA TYR A 234 -20.47 -0.60 -10.22
C TYR A 234 -20.39 -2.10 -10.01
N SER A 235 -20.20 -2.88 -11.09
CA SER A 235 -19.98 -4.33 -10.99
C SER A 235 -18.72 -4.65 -10.19
N SER A 236 -17.59 -3.99 -10.48
CA SER A 236 -16.34 -4.17 -9.73
C SER A 236 -16.45 -3.74 -8.28
N ASN A 237 -17.18 -2.67 -8.01
CA ASN A 237 -17.38 -2.19 -6.65
C ASN A 237 -18.26 -3.15 -5.83
N SER A 238 -19.32 -3.70 -6.44
CA SER A 238 -20.13 -4.77 -5.82
C SER A 238 -19.28 -6.01 -5.57
N PHE A 239 -18.51 -6.43 -6.57
CA PHE A 239 -17.61 -7.57 -6.47
C PHE A 239 -16.58 -7.40 -5.35
N PHE A 240 -15.82 -6.31 -5.32
CA PHE A 240 -14.83 -6.07 -4.26
C PHE A 240 -15.48 -5.81 -2.90
N ARG A 241 -16.70 -5.26 -2.86
CA ARG A 241 -17.48 -5.18 -1.62
C ARG A 241 -17.87 -6.57 -1.13
N GLU A 242 -18.11 -7.54 -2.00
CA GLU A 242 -18.32 -8.94 -1.60
C GLU A 242 -17.00 -9.61 -1.26
N PHE A 243 -15.99 -9.55 -2.11
CA PHE A 243 -14.68 -10.18 -1.92
C PHE A 243 -13.97 -9.68 -0.63
N PHE A 244 -13.97 -8.37 -0.38
CA PHE A 244 -13.48 -7.82 0.88
C PHE A 244 -14.55 -7.88 1.99
N GLY A 245 -15.83 -7.88 1.64
CA GLY A 245 -16.96 -7.97 2.57
C GLY A 245 -17.12 -9.33 3.22
N VAL A 246 -16.86 -10.43 2.52
CA VAL A 246 -16.79 -11.79 3.05
C VAL A 246 -15.71 -11.86 4.13
N ASN A 247 -14.60 -11.14 3.94
CA ASN A 247 -13.55 -10.96 4.95
C ASN A 247 -13.94 -10.00 6.11
N LEU A 248 -14.92 -9.11 5.92
CA LEU A 248 -15.31 -8.03 6.85
C LEU A 248 -16.58 -8.35 7.67
N LYS A 249 -17.54 -9.06 7.06
CA LYS A 249 -18.83 -9.47 7.62
C LYS A 249 -18.79 -10.88 8.22
N GLY A 250 -17.71 -11.63 8.02
CA GLY A 250 -17.51 -12.94 8.68
C GLY A 250 -18.50 -14.02 8.24
N GLU A 251 -19.06 -13.92 7.03
CA GLU A 251 -20.02 -14.90 6.51
C GLU A 251 -19.34 -16.15 5.91
N GLU A 252 -18.05 -16.06 5.53
CA GLU A 252 -17.21 -17.25 5.62
C GLU A 252 -16.76 -17.38 7.07
N ALA A 253 -16.88 -18.59 7.61
CA ALA A 253 -16.33 -19.01 8.88
C ALA A 253 -14.81 -18.82 8.91
N MET A 254 -14.32 -17.57 8.90
CA MET A 254 -13.06 -17.25 9.52
C MET A 254 -13.22 -17.78 10.93
N ALA A 255 -12.33 -18.68 11.34
CA ALA A 255 -12.15 -19.02 12.73
C ALA A 255 -11.97 -17.69 13.47
N VAL A 256 -13.07 -17.15 14.03
CA VAL A 256 -13.05 -15.93 14.83
C VAL A 256 -12.01 -16.25 15.87
N ARG A 257 -10.88 -15.52 15.82
CA ARG A 257 -9.76 -15.85 16.68
C ARG A 257 -10.31 -15.95 18.07
N GLN A 258 -10.16 -17.07 18.74
CA GLN A 258 -10.72 -17.21 20.06
C GLN A 258 -9.79 -16.49 21.04
N VAL A 259 -10.32 -15.98 22.14
CA VAL A 259 -9.51 -15.28 23.16
C VAL A 259 -8.35 -16.17 23.63
N ASN A 260 -8.59 -17.47 23.80
CA ASN A 260 -7.59 -18.48 24.19
C ASN A 260 -6.42 -18.62 23.20
N GLN A 261 -6.56 -18.23 21.92
CA GLN A 261 -5.49 -18.27 20.93
C GLN A 261 -4.43 -17.19 21.15
N LEU A 262 -4.70 -16.20 22.01
CA LEU A 262 -3.75 -15.17 22.43
C LEU A 262 -2.90 -15.67 23.61
N TRP A 263 -2.23 -16.82 23.43
CA TRP A 263 -1.42 -17.47 24.45
C TRP A 263 -0.21 -16.62 24.91
N TRP A 264 0.30 -15.76 24.02
CA TRP A 264 1.40 -14.83 24.29
C TRP A 264 0.97 -13.56 25.05
N VAL A 265 -0.33 -13.41 25.34
CA VAL A 265 -0.89 -12.27 26.09
C VAL A 265 -1.19 -12.69 27.54
N PRO A 266 -0.77 -11.89 28.54
CA PRO A 266 -1.16 -12.08 29.94
C PRO A 266 -2.67 -12.22 30.10
N GLY A 267 -3.11 -13.13 30.97
CA GLY A 267 -4.53 -13.50 31.09
C GLY A 267 -5.46 -12.31 31.30
N PHE A 268 -5.08 -11.37 32.17
CA PHE A 268 -5.87 -10.17 32.48
C PHE A 268 -5.98 -9.17 31.31
N LEU A 269 -5.06 -9.19 30.34
CA LEU A 269 -5.11 -8.32 29.14
C LEU A 269 -5.77 -9.00 27.94
N ARG A 270 -5.93 -10.34 27.98
CA ARG A 270 -6.20 -11.16 26.81
C ARG A 270 -7.48 -10.76 26.07
N MET A 271 -8.56 -10.51 26.80
CA MET A 271 -9.85 -10.09 26.22
C MET A 271 -9.78 -8.71 25.57
N HIS A 272 -9.02 -7.79 26.17
CA HIS A 272 -8.89 -6.41 25.70
C HIS A 272 -7.98 -6.30 24.46
N VAL A 273 -6.86 -7.04 24.46
CA VAL A 273 -5.99 -7.16 23.28
C VAL A 273 -6.75 -7.85 22.14
N TRP A 274 -7.47 -8.93 22.44
CA TRP A 274 -8.29 -9.64 21.45
C TRP A 274 -9.25 -8.70 20.73
N GLN A 275 -9.99 -7.87 21.48
CA GLN A 275 -10.92 -6.90 20.91
C GLN A 275 -10.23 -5.97 19.89
N PHE A 276 -9.07 -5.40 20.23
CA PHE A 276 -8.36 -4.53 19.29
C PHE A 276 -7.86 -5.27 18.06
N ILE A 277 -7.35 -6.50 18.22
CA ILE A 277 -6.86 -7.30 17.10
C ILE A 277 -8.01 -7.58 16.11
N VAL A 278 -9.16 -8.01 16.61
CA VAL A 278 -10.33 -8.29 15.75
C VAL A 278 -10.80 -7.04 15.02
N GLN A 279 -10.85 -5.89 15.70
CA GLN A 279 -11.29 -4.64 15.07
C GLN A 279 -10.26 -4.11 14.07
N LEU A 280 -8.97 -4.27 14.33
CA LEU A 280 -7.92 -3.89 13.38
C LEU A 280 -7.93 -4.75 12.13
N ASP A 281 -8.05 -6.07 12.29
CA ASP A 281 -8.05 -7.02 11.17
C ASP A 281 -9.26 -6.80 10.24
N ARG A 282 -10.38 -6.25 10.76
CA ARG A 282 -11.50 -5.78 9.93
C ARG A 282 -11.12 -4.59 9.05
N ILE A 283 -10.33 -3.66 9.55
CA ILE A 283 -10.06 -2.38 8.83
C ILE A 283 -8.87 -2.51 7.90
N VAL A 284 -7.79 -3.16 8.34
CA VAL A 284 -6.55 -3.30 7.60
C VAL A 284 -6.01 -4.71 7.76
N PRO A 285 -5.64 -5.42 6.67
CA PRO A 285 -4.95 -6.70 6.77
C PRO A 285 -3.49 -6.49 7.22
N ALA A 286 -3.31 -6.16 8.50
CA ALA A 286 -2.03 -5.68 9.05
C ALA A 286 -0.88 -6.68 8.80
N GLY A 287 -1.14 -7.99 8.92
CA GLY A 287 -0.13 -9.02 8.61
C GLY A 287 0.40 -8.96 7.18
N ARG A 288 -0.48 -8.70 6.20
CA ARG A 288 -0.07 -8.56 4.78
C ARG A 288 0.75 -7.29 4.57
N ALA A 289 0.35 -6.19 5.20
CA ALA A 289 1.08 -4.93 5.12
C ALA A 289 2.49 -5.04 5.74
N VAL A 290 2.60 -5.70 6.89
CA VAL A 290 3.89 -5.97 7.55
C VAL A 290 4.75 -6.89 6.70
N ALA A 291 4.21 -7.98 6.16
CA ALA A 291 4.95 -8.87 5.27
C ALA A 291 5.46 -8.15 4.00
N ALA A 292 4.62 -7.30 3.39
CA ALA A 292 5.04 -6.49 2.24
C ALA A 292 6.16 -5.51 2.63
N GLY A 293 6.08 -4.89 3.80
CA GLY A 293 7.15 -4.02 4.31
C GLY A 293 8.47 -4.76 4.50
N HIS A 294 8.45 -5.99 5.01
CA HIS A 294 9.65 -6.84 5.11
C HIS A 294 10.28 -7.09 3.74
N LEU A 295 9.48 -7.40 2.73
CA LEU A 295 9.97 -7.58 1.35
C LEU A 295 10.58 -6.30 0.78
N VAL A 296 9.99 -5.14 1.07
CA VAL A 296 10.54 -3.85 0.67
C VAL A 296 11.89 -3.60 1.34
N VAL A 297 12.02 -3.84 2.64
CA VAL A 297 13.29 -3.65 3.34
C VAL A 297 14.36 -4.63 2.82
N LEU A 298 13.99 -5.88 2.56
CA LEU A 298 14.90 -6.87 1.98
C LEU A 298 15.35 -6.47 0.56
N PHE A 299 14.45 -5.92 -0.25
CA PHE A 299 14.77 -5.40 -1.58
C PHE A 299 15.71 -4.20 -1.52
N ILE A 300 15.54 -3.31 -0.53
CA ILE A 300 16.47 -2.21 -0.29
C ILE A 300 17.84 -2.76 0.12
N ALA A 301 17.89 -3.75 1.01
CA ALA A 301 19.12 -4.40 1.44
C ALA A 301 19.87 -5.11 0.30
N TYR A 302 19.15 -5.65 -0.68
CA TYR A 302 19.74 -6.23 -1.89
C TYR A 302 20.63 -5.24 -2.66
N GLN A 303 20.34 -3.94 -2.61
CA GLN A 303 21.16 -2.89 -3.21
C GLN A 303 22.47 -2.61 -2.44
N ARG A 304 22.68 -3.29 -1.31
CA ARG A 304 23.82 -3.10 -0.39
C ARG A 304 24.10 -1.63 -0.03
N PRO A 305 23.08 -0.86 0.40
CA PRO A 305 23.33 0.49 0.88
C PRO A 305 24.11 0.45 2.21
N ASP A 306 24.57 1.63 2.65
CA ASP A 306 25.33 1.77 3.89
C ASP A 306 24.60 1.12 5.10
N PRO A 307 25.31 0.43 6.02
CA PRO A 307 24.68 -0.24 7.16
C PRO A 307 23.86 0.69 8.07
N GLN A 308 24.26 1.96 8.22
CA GLN A 308 23.52 2.94 9.01
C GLN A 308 22.19 3.27 8.31
N PHE A 309 22.20 3.40 6.98
CA PHE A 309 20.99 3.61 6.19
C PHE A 309 20.00 2.44 6.37
N LEU A 310 20.47 1.18 6.32
CA LEU A 310 19.61 0.02 6.55
C LEU A 310 19.02 0.03 7.96
N THR A 311 19.81 0.43 8.95
CA THR A 311 19.34 0.56 10.34
C THR A 311 18.24 1.62 10.44
N ILE A 312 18.41 2.78 9.81
CA ILE A 312 17.38 3.84 9.76
C ILE A 312 16.10 3.34 9.08
N ILE A 313 16.22 2.59 7.98
CA ILE A 313 15.07 2.01 7.30
C ILE A 313 14.32 1.03 8.20
N TRP A 314 15.02 0.18 8.95
CA TRP A 314 14.40 -0.70 9.94
C TRP A 314 13.73 0.08 11.08
N VAL A 315 14.33 1.18 11.55
CA VAL A 315 13.71 2.08 12.53
C VAL A 315 12.42 2.70 11.97
N ILE A 316 12.46 3.25 10.75
CA ILE A 316 11.27 3.82 10.10
C ILE A 316 10.20 2.73 9.96
N PHE A 317 10.57 1.55 9.49
CA PHE A 317 9.66 0.44 9.33
C PHE A 317 9.03 0.01 10.67
N ALA A 318 9.83 -0.09 11.73
CA ALA A 318 9.38 -0.34 13.09
C ALA A 318 8.35 0.71 13.55
N LEU A 319 8.64 2.00 13.34
CA LEU A 319 7.73 3.10 13.68
C LEU A 319 6.41 3.04 12.90
N LEU A 320 6.45 2.64 11.61
CA LEU A 320 5.26 2.50 10.77
C LEU A 320 4.27 1.45 11.30
N HIS A 321 4.74 0.43 12.04
CA HIS A 321 3.83 -0.55 12.66
C HIS A 321 2.87 0.10 13.66
N HIS A 322 3.30 1.16 14.35
CA HIS A 322 2.48 1.84 15.34
C HIS A 322 1.36 2.69 14.72
N LEU A 323 1.41 2.94 13.40
CA LEU A 323 0.27 3.55 12.69
C LEU A 323 -0.99 2.70 12.81
N PHE A 324 -0.86 1.37 12.94
CA PHE A 324 -2.01 0.50 13.20
C PHE A 324 -2.63 0.77 14.58
N THR A 325 -1.83 1.11 15.60
CA THR A 325 -2.36 1.49 16.93
C THR A 325 -3.24 2.72 16.84
N LEU A 326 -2.89 3.69 15.98
CA LEU A 326 -3.66 4.94 15.85
C LEU A 326 -5.11 4.68 15.40
N LEU A 327 -5.37 3.58 14.69
CA LEU A 327 -6.73 3.20 14.31
C LEU A 327 -7.59 2.84 15.53
N THR A 328 -6.98 2.34 16.62
CA THR A 328 -7.67 2.05 17.89
C THR A 328 -8.09 3.32 18.64
N PHE A 329 -7.68 4.50 18.19
CA PHE A 329 -8.09 5.79 18.78
C PHE A 329 -9.31 6.40 18.09
N ARG A 330 -9.83 5.73 17.05
CA ARG A 330 -11.03 6.20 16.34
C ARG A 330 -12.27 5.76 17.09
N HIS A 331 -13.23 6.67 17.25
CA HIS A 331 -14.51 6.40 17.91
C HIS A 331 -15.28 5.22 17.28
N GLU A 332 -15.19 5.06 15.96
CA GLU A 332 -15.80 3.94 15.23
C GLU A 332 -15.24 2.56 15.61
N VAL A 333 -14.00 2.52 16.12
CA VAL A 333 -13.25 1.28 16.40
C VAL A 333 -13.28 0.96 17.89
N ALA A 334 -13.09 1.99 18.72
CA ALA A 334 -13.06 1.87 20.16
C ALA A 334 -13.75 3.09 20.81
N PRO A 335 -15.09 3.07 20.93
CA PRO A 335 -15.84 4.16 21.53
C PRO A 335 -15.36 4.42 22.98
N PRO A 336 -15.00 5.66 23.35
CA PRO A 336 -14.48 5.96 24.68
C PRO A 336 -15.40 5.56 25.83
N TRP A 337 -16.73 5.70 25.64
CA TRP A 337 -17.72 5.29 26.64
C TRP A 337 -17.66 3.79 26.91
N LEU A 338 -17.53 2.97 25.86
CA LEU A 338 -17.47 1.51 25.97
C LEU A 338 -16.16 1.08 26.64
N LEU A 339 -15.05 1.70 26.27
CA LEU A 339 -13.76 1.42 26.90
C LEU A 339 -13.80 1.72 28.41
N ARG A 340 -14.34 2.88 28.82
CA ARG A 340 -14.52 3.25 30.23
C ARG A 340 -15.39 2.27 31.00
N TRP A 341 -16.41 1.73 30.35
CA TRP A 341 -17.34 0.80 30.99
C TRP A 341 -16.75 -0.60 31.18
N VAL A 342 -15.93 -1.06 30.24
CA VAL A 342 -15.40 -2.43 30.23
C VAL A 342 -14.14 -2.59 31.08
N ALA A 343 -13.24 -1.61 31.10
CA ALA A 343 -12.00 -1.71 31.88
C ALA A 343 -11.40 -0.34 32.23
N PRO A 344 -10.61 -0.26 33.31
CA PRO A 344 -9.88 0.95 33.66
C PRO A 344 -8.82 1.35 32.61
N VAL A 345 -8.39 2.60 32.74
CA VAL A 345 -7.49 3.32 31.81
C VAL A 345 -6.15 2.59 31.61
N ASP A 346 -5.56 2.11 32.69
CA ASP A 346 -4.30 1.37 32.72
C ASP A 346 -4.38 0.06 31.90
N ILE A 347 -5.47 -0.69 32.02
CA ILE A 347 -5.67 -1.92 31.24
C ILE A 347 -5.68 -1.63 29.73
N TRP A 348 -6.30 -0.53 29.30
CA TRP A 348 -6.30 -0.14 27.88
C TRP A 348 -4.93 0.34 27.39
N PHE A 349 -4.17 1.02 28.24
CA PHE A 349 -2.79 1.38 27.96
C PHE A 349 -1.95 0.12 27.72
N PHE A 350 -1.95 -0.81 28.68
CA PHE A 350 -1.18 -2.04 28.58
C PHE A 350 -1.65 -2.92 27.42
N SER A 351 -2.96 -2.96 27.13
CA SER A 351 -3.50 -3.70 25.99
C SER A 351 -2.97 -3.17 24.65
N ARG A 352 -2.85 -1.85 24.49
CA ARG A 352 -2.28 -1.25 23.26
C ARG A 352 -0.79 -1.51 23.13
N VAL A 353 -0.04 -1.41 24.22
CA VAL A 353 1.39 -1.76 24.23
C VAL A 353 1.58 -3.23 23.88
N TRP A 354 0.85 -4.13 24.54
CA TRP A 354 0.98 -5.56 24.34
C TRP A 354 0.56 -5.99 22.92
N MET A 355 -0.48 -5.37 22.38
CA MET A 355 -0.86 -5.58 20.98
C MET A 355 0.29 -5.29 20.00
N GLN A 356 1.18 -4.34 20.29
CA GLN A 356 2.34 -4.04 19.45
C GLN A 356 3.47 -5.07 19.60
N ILE A 357 3.65 -5.63 20.79
CA ILE A 357 4.69 -6.64 21.09
C ILE A 357 4.64 -7.84 20.12
N ARG A 358 3.45 -8.19 19.61
CA ARG A 358 3.29 -9.28 18.63
C ARG A 358 4.16 -9.13 17.37
N TRP A 359 4.55 -7.89 17.03
CA TRP A 359 5.34 -7.61 15.84
C TRP A 359 6.84 -7.75 16.07
N LEU A 360 7.32 -7.84 17.31
CA LEU A 360 8.75 -7.99 17.60
C LEU A 360 9.31 -9.27 16.98
N LEU A 361 8.61 -10.39 17.11
CA LEU A 361 9.10 -11.65 16.54
C LEU A 361 9.20 -11.59 15.00
N PRO A 362 8.15 -11.19 14.25
CA PRO A 362 8.28 -10.93 12.81
C PRO A 362 9.41 -9.95 12.46
N LEU A 363 9.55 -8.85 13.21
CA LEU A 363 10.59 -7.85 12.99
C LEU A 363 11.99 -8.44 13.14
N PHE A 364 12.23 -9.21 14.20
CA PHE A 364 13.51 -9.90 14.41
C PHE A 364 13.75 -10.97 13.35
N LEU A 365 12.75 -11.77 12.98
CA LEU A 365 12.88 -12.73 11.89
C LEU A 365 13.29 -12.03 10.60
N GLY A 366 12.65 -10.90 10.28
CA GLY A 366 13.01 -10.05 9.16
C GLY A 366 14.47 -9.60 9.14
N MET A 367 14.91 -9.00 10.25
CA MET A 367 16.28 -8.54 10.41
C MET A 367 17.28 -9.70 10.36
N ASN A 368 16.95 -10.86 10.92
CA ASN A 368 17.82 -12.05 10.90
C ASN A 368 17.89 -12.70 9.51
N VAL A 369 16.81 -12.74 8.75
CA VAL A 369 16.85 -13.16 7.34
C VAL A 369 17.73 -12.22 6.54
N GLN A 370 17.60 -10.91 6.74
CA GLN A 370 18.46 -9.94 6.07
C GLN A 370 19.94 -10.10 6.49
N TYR A 371 20.21 -10.28 7.78
CA TYR A 371 21.55 -10.51 8.30
C TYR A 371 22.18 -11.79 7.71
N PHE A 372 21.40 -12.87 7.62
CA PHE A 372 21.85 -14.11 7.00
C PHE A 372 22.21 -13.94 5.52
N LEU A 373 21.44 -13.15 4.77
CA LEU A 373 21.65 -12.95 3.33
C LEU A 373 22.73 -11.92 2.99
N PHE A 374 22.86 -10.86 3.81
CA PHE A 374 23.65 -9.68 3.47
C PHE A 374 24.64 -9.24 4.56
N GLY A 375 24.69 -9.94 5.70
CA GLY A 375 25.56 -9.60 6.83
C GLY A 375 25.14 -8.36 7.64
N THR A 376 23.96 -7.79 7.37
CA THR A 376 23.41 -6.60 8.05
C THR A 376 21.89 -6.72 8.24
N PRO A 377 21.27 -6.12 9.27
CA PRO A 377 21.87 -5.34 10.36
C PRO A 377 22.54 -6.23 11.42
N ASP A 378 23.59 -5.71 12.05
CA ASP A 378 24.28 -6.38 13.15
C ASP A 378 23.44 -6.40 14.44
N VAL A 379 23.92 -7.11 15.47
CA VAL A 379 23.18 -7.29 16.73
C VAL A 379 22.90 -5.95 17.42
N ALA A 380 23.86 -5.01 17.37
CA ALA A 380 23.70 -3.68 17.95
C ALA A 380 22.58 -2.88 17.27
N SER A 381 22.54 -2.87 15.93
CA SER A 381 21.46 -2.24 15.18
C SER A 381 20.10 -2.92 15.41
N GLN A 382 20.06 -4.26 15.50
CA GLN A 382 18.82 -4.97 15.84
C GLN A 382 18.30 -4.57 17.22
N ALA A 383 19.18 -4.45 18.21
CA ALA A 383 18.82 -3.97 19.55
C ALA A 383 18.32 -2.52 19.52
N ALA A 384 18.98 -1.62 18.78
CA ALA A 384 18.55 -0.23 18.63
C ALA A 384 17.15 -0.12 18.01
N VAL A 385 16.86 -0.91 16.98
CA VAL A 385 15.53 -0.98 16.34
C VAL A 385 14.48 -1.48 17.34
N ALA A 386 14.78 -2.54 18.10
CA ALA A 386 13.87 -3.11 19.08
C ALA A 386 13.57 -2.17 20.26
N ILE A 387 14.60 -1.50 20.79
CA ILE A 387 14.44 -0.48 21.84
C ILE A 387 13.58 0.66 21.32
N THR A 388 13.87 1.15 20.11
CA THR A 388 13.09 2.22 19.49
C THR A 388 11.62 1.81 19.36
N PHE A 389 11.35 0.60 18.84
CA PHE A 389 10.01 0.04 18.70
C PHE A 389 9.27 -0.02 20.05
N LEU A 390 9.92 -0.50 21.10
CA LEU A 390 9.31 -0.61 22.44
C LEU A 390 8.98 0.75 23.03
N LEU A 391 9.93 1.70 22.96
CA LEU A 391 9.72 3.06 23.45
C LEU A 391 8.61 3.78 22.68
N SER A 392 8.57 3.64 21.35
CA SER A 392 7.51 4.22 20.55
C SER A 392 6.16 3.55 20.77
N ALA A 393 6.10 2.24 21.05
CA ALA A 393 4.85 1.57 21.42
C ALA A 393 4.27 2.13 22.72
N ILE A 394 5.11 2.35 23.73
CA ILE A 394 4.74 2.99 25.01
C ILE A 394 4.24 4.41 24.76
N PHE A 395 5.02 5.21 24.04
CA PHE A 395 4.70 6.61 23.74
C PHE A 395 3.38 6.77 22.99
N VAL A 396 3.19 6.02 21.89
CA VAL A 396 1.95 6.06 21.09
C VAL A 396 0.75 5.60 21.92
N SER A 397 0.91 4.57 22.75
CA SER A 397 -0.16 4.10 23.63
C SER A 397 -0.54 5.15 24.66
N ALA A 398 0.43 5.85 25.27
CA ALA A 398 0.20 6.94 26.21
C ALA A 398 -0.53 8.13 25.55
N LEU A 399 -0.13 8.53 24.34
CA LEU A 399 -0.85 9.55 23.56
C LEU A 399 -2.31 9.14 23.29
N GLY A 400 -2.53 7.87 22.99
CA GLY A 400 -3.86 7.30 22.83
C GLY A 400 -4.73 7.43 24.08
N MET A 401 -4.14 7.29 25.28
CA MET A 401 -4.86 7.46 26.54
C MET A 401 -5.34 8.88 26.74
N ALA A 402 -4.46 9.87 26.53
CA ALA A 402 -4.81 11.28 26.65
C ALA A 402 -6.00 11.64 25.73
N LYS A 403 -5.97 11.16 24.47
CA LYS A 403 -7.06 11.42 23.52
C LYS A 403 -8.37 10.71 23.87
N THR A 404 -8.30 9.44 24.30
CA THR A 404 -9.49 8.61 24.57
C THR A 404 -10.20 9.05 25.87
N PHE A 405 -9.45 9.48 26.88
CA PHE A 405 -10.01 9.73 28.22
C PHE A 405 -10.13 11.22 28.59
N ASN A 406 -9.30 12.12 28.04
CA ASN A 406 -9.40 13.56 28.33
C ASN A 406 -10.32 14.33 27.36
N GLY A 407 -10.68 13.73 26.22
CA GLY A 407 -11.54 14.37 25.21
C GLY A 407 -13.04 14.45 25.54
N ALA A 408 -13.45 14.05 26.75
CA ALA A 408 -14.86 13.93 27.14
C ALA A 408 -15.49 15.18 27.78
N ASN A 409 -14.93 16.37 27.53
CA ASN A 409 -15.60 17.64 27.85
C ASN A 409 -16.49 18.16 26.70
N TYR A 410 -16.75 17.33 25.69
CA TYR A 410 -17.72 17.64 24.63
C TYR A 410 -18.78 16.53 24.60
N ASN A 411 -19.79 16.69 25.44
CA ASN A 411 -21.12 16.11 25.22
C ASN A 411 -21.88 17.02 24.24
#